data_AF-A0A7V9D4F2-F1
#
_entry.id   AF-A0A7V9D4F2-F1
#
_cell.length_a   1.000
_cell.length_b   1.000
_cell.length_c   1.000
_cell.angle_alpha   90.00
_cell.angle_beta   90.00
_cell.angle_gamma   90.00
#
_symmetry.space_group_name_H-M   'P 1'
#
loop_
_entity.id
_entity.type
_entity.pdbx_description
1 polymer ?
#
loop_
_entity_poly.entity_id
_entity_poly.type
_entity_poly.pdbx_seq_one_letter_code
_entity_poly.pdbx_strand_id
1 'polypeptide(L)'
;MTTGGTTTKSSRFAGNAGAIAVLQSAITLGRMPHAYLFSGSPQVGKGTLARWLAATLLCQVRPAGPPEPCGTCKACRRIANGTHPDVQSLS
;
A
#
# COMPACT_ATOMS: atom_id res chain seq x y z
N MET A 1 -3.21 29.84 13.43
CA MET A 1 -1.75 29.62 13.30
C MET A 1 -1.38 28.61 14.39
N THR A 2 -1.00 27.36 14.19
CA THR A 2 -0.53 26.56 13.04
C THR A 2 -0.64 25.07 13.45
N THR A 3 -1.17 24.25 12.53
CA THR A 3 -0.82 22.83 12.24
C THR A 3 -0.70 21.81 13.38
N GLY A 4 -1.81 21.16 13.72
CA GLY A 4 -1.81 19.80 14.28
C GLY A 4 -1.77 18.77 13.16
N GLY A 5 -0.57 18.34 12.75
CA GLY A 5 -0.39 17.28 11.76
C GLY A 5 -0.77 15.93 12.36
N THR A 6 -1.95 15.41 12.00
CA THR A 6 -2.31 14.01 12.24
C THR A 6 -1.43 13.13 11.36
N THR A 7 -0.34 12.62 11.93
CA THR A 7 0.48 11.57 11.30
C THR A 7 -0.40 10.35 11.10
N THR A 8 -0.84 10.13 9.87
CA THR A 8 -1.50 8.93 9.41
C THR A 8 -0.53 7.76 9.57
N LYS A 9 -0.56 7.10 10.73
CA LYS A 9 0.26 5.94 11.01
C LYS A 9 -0.34 4.75 10.29
N SER A 10 0.15 4.46 9.08
CA SER A 10 0.01 3.11 8.52
C SER A 10 0.60 2.14 9.54
N SER A 11 -0.27 1.33 10.15
CA SER A 11 0.09 0.51 11.30
C SER A 11 0.82 -0.79 10.94
N ARG A 12 1.13 -1.02 9.66
CA ARG A 12 1.65 -2.33 9.19
C ARG A 12 3.07 -2.35 8.61
N PHE A 13 3.69 -1.21 8.31
CA PHE A 13 5.08 -1.15 7.85
C PHE A 13 5.76 0.11 8.39
N ALA A 14 6.89 -0.06 9.06
CA ALA A 14 7.71 1.05 9.52
C ALA A 14 8.60 1.54 8.37
N GLY A 15 8.60 2.85 8.12
CA GLY A 15 9.41 3.48 7.07
C GLY A 15 8.65 3.77 5.78
N ASN A 16 9.37 4.33 4.79
CA ASN A 16 8.86 4.70 3.46
C ASN A 16 7.70 5.72 3.42
N ALA A 17 7.42 6.45 4.52
CA ALA A 17 6.22 7.28 4.70
C ALA A 17 5.91 8.20 3.52
N GLY A 18 6.93 8.82 2.91
CA GLY A 18 6.76 9.65 1.71
C GLY A 18 6.23 8.87 0.50
N ALA A 19 6.75 7.67 0.24
CA ALA A 19 6.28 6.83 -0.86
C ALA A 19 4.82 6.37 -0.64
N ILE A 20 4.47 6.03 0.60
CA ILE A 20 3.09 5.66 0.97
C ILE A 20 2.15 6.84 0.76
N ALA A 21 2.53 8.05 1.19
CA ALA A 21 1.71 9.24 1.00
C ALA A 21 1.46 9.55 -0.49
N VAL A 22 2.47 9.37 -1.34
CA VAL A 22 2.33 9.52 -2.80
C VAL A 22 1.35 8.48 -3.37
N LEU A 23 1.48 7.21 -2.98
CA LEU A 23 0.57 6.15 -3.43
C LEU A 23 -0.86 6.37 -2.94
N GLN A 24 -1.05 6.74 -1.66
CA GLN A 24 -2.35 7.07 -1.10
C GLN A 24 -3.01 8.24 -1.84
N SER A 25 -2.23 9.27 -2.17
CA SER A 25 -2.72 10.41 -2.95
C SER A 25 -3.16 9.98 -4.35
N ALA A 26 -2.36 9.17 -5.04
CA ALA A 26 -2.70 8.64 -6.36
C ALA A 26 -4.00 7.81 -6.36
N ILE A 27 -4.19 6.96 -5.34
CA ILE A 27 -5.41 6.16 -5.18
C ILE A 27 -6.63 7.04 -4.90
N THR A 28 -6.50 8.01 -3.98
CA THR A 28 -7.58 8.93 -3.62
C THR A 28 -8.03 9.76 -4.82
N LEU A 29 -7.08 10.23 -5.64
CA LEU A 29 -7.36 11.02 -6.84
C LEU A 29 -7.83 10.16 -8.04
N GLY A 30 -7.79 8.84 -7.93
CA GLY A 30 -8.07 7.93 -9.05
C GLY A 30 -7.08 8.05 -10.21
N ARG A 31 -5.86 8.55 -9.94
CA ARG A 31 -4.83 8.81 -10.95
C ARG A 31 -3.64 7.89 -10.76
N MET A 32 -3.77 6.65 -11.20
CA MET A 32 -2.71 5.65 -11.07
C MET A 32 -1.96 5.45 -12.39
N PRO A 33 -0.64 5.66 -12.42
CA PRO A 33 0.22 5.18 -13.48
C PRO A 33 0.09 3.66 -13.66
N HIS A 34 0.30 3.20 -14.88
CA HIS A 34 0.28 1.77 -15.23
C HIS A 34 1.51 1.00 -14.68
N ALA A 35 2.56 1.72 -14.26
CA ALA A 35 3.78 1.12 -13.75
C ALA A 35 4.41 1.97 -12.64
N TYR A 36 4.98 1.28 -11.65
CA TYR A 36 5.77 1.87 -10.57
C TYR A 36 7.13 1.17 -10.48
N LEU A 37 8.20 1.96 -10.36
CA LEU A 37 9.54 1.48 -10.07
C LEU A 37 9.89 1.81 -8.61
N PHE A 38 10.01 0.78 -7.78
CA PHE A 38 10.54 0.93 -6.43
C PHE A 38 12.06 0.76 -6.45
N SER A 39 12.80 1.83 -6.14
CA SER A 39 14.27 1.83 -6.09
C SER A 39 14.78 2.12 -4.68
N GLY A 40 15.95 1.62 -4.35
CA GLY A 40 16.60 1.77 -3.04
C GLY A 40 17.44 0.56 -2.65
N SER A 41 18.17 0.67 -1.55
CA SER A 41 19.08 -0.37 -1.06
C SER A 41 18.40 -1.74 -0.89
N PRO A 42 19.17 -2.84 -0.95
CA PRO A 42 18.65 -4.16 -0.60
C PRO A 42 17.92 -4.17 0.77
N GLN A 43 16.89 -5.00 0.90
CA GLN A 43 16.11 -5.22 2.14
C GLN A 43 15.33 -4.02 2.74
N VAL A 44 15.30 -2.84 2.10
CA VAL A 44 14.49 -1.67 2.57
C VAL A 44 12.96 -1.84 2.46
N GLY A 45 12.47 -3.05 2.15
CA GLY A 45 11.05 -3.34 2.06
C GLY A 45 10.36 -2.99 0.74
N LYS A 46 11.11 -2.86 -0.38
CA LYS A 46 10.54 -2.56 -1.71
C LYS A 46 9.43 -3.54 -2.13
N GLY A 47 9.68 -4.84 -2.02
CA GLY A 47 8.69 -5.88 -2.31
C GLY A 47 7.53 -5.90 -1.31
N THR A 48 7.76 -5.45 -0.07
CA THR A 48 6.70 -5.27 0.92
C THR A 48 5.79 -4.10 0.55
N LEU A 49 6.36 -2.99 0.08
CA LEU A 49 5.60 -1.83 -0.40
C LEU A 49 4.79 -2.16 -1.67
N ALA A 50 5.37 -2.92 -2.61
CA ALA A 50 4.66 -3.41 -3.79
C ALA A 50 3.46 -4.30 -3.41
N ARG A 51 3.65 -5.26 -2.48
CA ARG A 51 2.56 -6.10 -1.97
C ARG A 51 1.51 -5.30 -1.21
N TRP A 52 1.93 -4.30 -0.44
CA TRP A 52 1.02 -3.39 0.24
C TRP A 52 0.14 -2.64 -0.76
N LEU A 53 0.74 -2.07 -1.81
CA LEU A 53 0.01 -1.38 -2.86
C LEU A 53 -1.03 -2.30 -3.51
N ALA A 54 -0.63 -3.51 -3.91
CA ALA A 54 -1.54 -4.51 -4.47
C ALA A 54 -2.69 -4.85 -3.51
N ALA A 55 -2.38 -5.01 -2.22
CA ALA A 55 -3.40 -5.26 -1.19
C ALA A 55 -4.38 -4.10 -1.01
N THR A 56 -3.91 -2.86 -1.11
CA THR A 56 -4.76 -1.66 -1.02
C THR A 56 -5.72 -1.58 -2.21
N LEU A 57 -5.23 -1.87 -3.41
CA LEU A 57 -6.02 -1.79 -4.64
C LEU A 57 -7.10 -2.88 -4.74
N LEU A 58 -6.77 -4.09 -4.30
CA LEU A 58 -7.68 -5.24 -4.35
C LEU A 58 -8.48 -5.43 -3.05
N CYS A 59 -8.38 -4.48 -2.12
CA CYS A 59 -9.08 -4.57 -0.84
C CYS A 59 -10.60 -4.50 -1.07
N GLN A 60 -11.32 -5.47 -0.50
CA GLN A 60 -12.78 -5.53 -0.57
C GLN A 60 -13.47 -4.57 0.40
N VAL A 61 -12.74 -4.08 1.40
CA VAL A 61 -13.24 -3.16 2.43
C VAL A 61 -12.47 -1.86 2.28
N ARG A 62 -13.18 -0.76 2.01
CA ARG A 62 -12.57 0.56 1.93
C ARG A 62 -12.73 1.27 3.28
N PRO A 63 -11.63 1.52 4.02
CA PRO A 63 -11.72 2.27 5.27
C PRO A 63 -12.23 3.70 5.00
N ALA A 64 -12.90 4.30 5.99
CA ALA A 64 -13.32 5.71 5.90
C ALA A 64 -12.15 6.72 5.89
N GLY A 65 -10.93 6.25 6.17
CA GLY A 65 -9.72 7.04 6.19
C GLY A 65 -8.89 6.94 4.90
N PRO A 66 -7.58 7.23 4.98
CA PRO A 66 -6.70 7.15 3.82
C PRO A 66 -6.66 5.71 3.25
N PRO A 67 -6.38 5.57 1.95
CA PRO A 67 -6.38 4.26 1.30
C PRO A 67 -5.38 3.32 1.97
N GLU A 68 -5.90 2.28 2.62
CA GLU A 68 -5.13 1.24 3.27
C GLU A 68 -5.81 -0.13 3.14
N PRO A 69 -5.04 -1.22 3.11
CA PRO A 69 -5.59 -2.55 3.09
C PRO A 69 -6.08 -2.91 4.49
N CYS A 70 -7.33 -3.35 4.62
CA CYS A 70 -7.87 -3.78 5.91
C CYS A 70 -7.08 -4.95 6.52
N GLY A 71 -6.48 -5.80 5.68
CA GLY A 71 -5.75 -7.00 6.08
C GLY A 71 -6.61 -8.15 6.62
N THR A 72 -7.92 -7.97 6.71
CA THR A 72 -8.86 -8.98 7.22
C THR A 72 -9.81 -9.50 6.15
N CYS A 73 -9.90 -8.87 4.98
CA CYS A 73 -10.71 -9.39 3.87
C CYS A 73 -10.01 -10.56 3.15
N LYS A 74 -10.78 -11.30 2.33
CA LYS A 74 -10.28 -12.48 1.60
C LYS A 74 -9.15 -12.11 0.64
N ALA A 75 -9.26 -10.98 -0.04
CA ALA A 75 -8.24 -10.49 -0.95
C ALA A 75 -6.92 -10.18 -0.21
N CYS A 76 -6.98 -9.38 0.87
CA CYS A 76 -5.78 -9.05 1.64
C CYS A 76 -5.09 -10.30 2.24
N ARG A 77 -5.85 -11.27 2.77
CA ARG A 77 -5.27 -12.53 3.27
C ARG A 77 -4.57 -13.34 2.17
N ARG A 78 -5.19 -13.45 0.99
CA ARG A 78 -4.59 -14.14 -0.16
C ARG A 78 -3.31 -13.46 -0.63
N ILE A 79 -3.28 -12.12 -0.67
CA ILE A 79 -2.09 -11.35 -1.06
C ILE A 79 -0.97 -11.52 -0.02
N ALA A 80 -1.30 -11.48 1.27
CA ALA A 80 -0.34 -11.75 2.34
C ALA A 80 0.30 -13.15 2.20
N ASN A 81 -0.50 -14.13 1.77
CA ASN A 81 -0.06 -15.51 1.54
C ASN A 81 0.53 -15.75 0.13
N GLY A 82 0.60 -14.74 -0.75
CA GLY A 82 1.11 -14.90 -2.12
C GLY A 82 0.24 -15.78 -3.03
N THR A 83 -1.05 -15.93 -2.75
CA THR A 83 -1.99 -16.84 -3.45
C THR A 83 -3.15 -16.10 -4.13
N HIS A 84 -3.05 -14.78 -4.29
CA HIS A 84 -4.10 -14.01 -4.96
C HIS A 84 -4.00 -14.19 -6.48
N PRO A 85 -5.09 -14.57 -7.18
CA PRO A 85 -5.02 -14.83 -8.63
C PRO A 85 -4.54 -13.62 -9.44
N ASP A 86 -4.93 -12.41 -9.01
CA ASP A 86 -4.56 -11.16 -9.69
C ASP A 86 -3.21 -10.56 -9.22
N VAL A 87 -2.45 -11.26 -8.37
CA VAL A 87 -1.14 -10.77 -7.90
C VAL A 87 -0.10 -11.86 -8.06
N GLN A 88 0.88 -11.61 -8.91
CA GLN A 88 2.01 -12.51 -9.13
C GLN A 88 3.30 -11.86 -8.67
N SER A 89 4.12 -12.62 -7.94
CA SER A 89 5.48 -12.22 -7.57
C SER A 89 6.44 -13.00 -8.46
N LEU A 90 7.23 -12.28 -9.25
CA LEU A 90 8.30 -12.85 -10.06
C LEU A 90 9.61 -12.60 -9.30
N SER A 91 10.27 -13.68 -8.90
CA SER A 91 11.53 -13.66 -8.14
C SER A 91 12.63 -14.36 -8.90
#